data_AF-A0A7S0Z1B2-F1
#
_entry.id   AF-A0A7S0Z1B2-F1
#
_cell.length_a   1.000
_cell.length_b   1.000
_cell.length_c   1.000
_cell.angle_alpha   90.00
_cell.angle_beta   90.00
_cell.angle_gamma   90.00
#
_symmetry.space_group_name_H-M   'P 1'
#
loop_
_entity.id
_entity.type
_entity.pdbx_description
1 polymer ?
#
loop_
_entity_poly.entity_id
_entity_poly.type
_entity_poly.pdbx_seq_one_letter_code
_entity_poly.pdbx_strand_id
1 'polypeptide(L)'
;ARRKVGAVNAFEDVINAGMETFVKYCPRVVMRVLAAVLFWPTLWWNQLLKKEKKGGVQRNWYDKIDRGIVLGALPFSSTVPSLKRDGVTHVLNMVAEWGGPQSAYEEAGIKQLRVPVIDFTPPTLP
;
A
#
# COMPACT_ATOMS: atom_id res chain seq x y z
N ALA A 1 3.10 -30.14 -20.95
CA ALA A 1 3.41 -28.89 -20.21
C ALA A 1 2.65 -27.66 -20.76
N ARG A 2 2.68 -27.35 -22.07
CA ARG A 2 2.03 -26.15 -22.66
C ARG A 2 0.51 -25.98 -22.43
N ARG A 3 -0.28 -27.08 -22.41
CA ARG A 3 -1.75 -27.01 -22.19
C ARG A 3 -2.17 -26.53 -20.79
N LYS A 4 -1.40 -26.86 -19.76
CA LYS A 4 -1.69 -26.42 -18.38
C LYS A 4 -1.42 -24.92 -18.20
N VAL A 5 -0.36 -24.41 -18.83
CA VAL A 5 -0.02 -22.98 -18.81
C VAL A 5 -1.09 -22.15 -19.51
N GLY A 6 -1.62 -22.60 -20.65
CA GLY A 6 -2.71 -21.90 -21.35
C GLY A 6 -4.03 -21.84 -20.56
N ALA A 7 -4.37 -22.90 -19.83
CA ALA A 7 -5.57 -22.92 -19.00
C ALA A 7 -5.44 -22.06 -17.73
N VAL A 8 -4.25 -22.00 -17.14
CA VAL A 8 -3.94 -21.11 -16.01
C VAL A 8 -4.05 -19.65 -16.44
N ASN A 9 -3.43 -19.29 -17.57
CA ASN A 9 -3.50 -17.93 -18.11
C ASN A 9 -4.95 -17.52 -18.43
N ALA A 10 -5.73 -18.41 -19.05
CA ALA A 10 -7.14 -18.12 -19.35
C ALA A 10 -7.99 -17.92 -18.08
N PHE A 11 -7.69 -18.65 -17.01
CA PHE A 11 -8.37 -18.48 -15.73
C PHE A 11 -7.97 -17.17 -15.04
N GLU A 12 -6.69 -16.81 -15.06
CA GLU A 12 -6.17 -15.52 -14.58
C GLU A 12 -6.82 -14.36 -15.35
N ASP A 13 -6.95 -14.48 -16.66
CA ASP A 13 -7.61 -13.47 -17.50
C ASP A 13 -9.07 -13.25 -17.11
N VAL A 14 -9.81 -14.33 -16.81
CA VAL A 14 -11.21 -14.25 -16.35
C VAL A 14 -11.30 -13.60 -14.98
N ILE A 15 -10.41 -13.96 -14.05
CA ILE A 15 -10.35 -13.32 -12.72
C ILE A 15 -10.06 -11.83 -12.86
N ASN A 16 -9.04 -11.48 -13.65
CA ASN A 16 -8.63 -10.10 -13.85
C ASN A 16 -9.75 -9.27 -14.50
N ALA A 17 -10.41 -9.80 -15.54
CA ALA A 17 -11.55 -9.13 -16.16
C ALA A 17 -12.73 -8.93 -15.18
N GLY A 18 -13.00 -9.91 -14.32
CA GLY A 18 -13.98 -9.80 -13.25
C GLY A 18 -13.62 -8.72 -12.23
N MET A 19 -12.35 -8.67 -11.81
CA MET A 19 -11.84 -7.66 -10.89
C MET A 19 -11.88 -6.25 -11.48
N GLU A 20 -11.48 -6.07 -12.74
CA GLU A 20 -11.56 -4.78 -13.45
C GLU A 20 -13.01 -4.28 -13.53
N THR A 21 -13.93 -5.17 -13.88
CA THR A 21 -15.36 -4.86 -13.92
C THR A 21 -15.86 -4.47 -12.54
N PHE A 22 -15.49 -5.21 -11.51
CA PHE A 22 -15.85 -4.92 -10.13
C PHE A 22 -15.33 -3.55 -9.69
N VAL A 23 -14.04 -3.27 -9.86
CA VAL A 23 -13.41 -2.00 -9.49
C VAL A 23 -14.07 -0.82 -10.21
N LYS A 24 -14.44 -0.99 -11.48
CA LYS A 24 -15.05 0.08 -12.29
C LYS A 24 -16.50 0.40 -11.91
N TYR A 25 -17.30 -0.62 -11.58
CA TYR A 25 -18.75 -0.44 -11.38
C TYR A 25 -19.19 -0.51 -9.91
N CYS A 26 -18.33 -0.96 -9.00
CA CYS A 26 -18.67 -1.03 -7.58
C CYS A 26 -18.87 0.38 -7.01
N PRO A 27 -19.99 0.66 -6.31
CA PRO A 27 -20.21 1.96 -5.69
C PRO A 27 -19.08 2.31 -4.72
N ARG A 28 -18.63 3.57 -4.72
CA ARG A 28 -17.54 4.06 -3.86
C ARG A 28 -17.76 3.78 -2.36
N VAL A 29 -19.00 3.81 -1.90
CA VAL A 29 -19.35 3.48 -0.50
C VAL A 29 -19.03 2.02 -0.19
N VAL A 30 -19.34 1.10 -1.10
CA VAL A 30 -19.03 -0.33 -0.94
C VAL A 30 -17.52 -0.54 -0.97
N MET A 31 -16.81 0.09 -1.92
CA MET A 31 -15.35 0.05 -1.98
C MET A 31 -14.71 0.55 -0.68
N ARG A 32 -15.24 1.63 -0.08
CA ARG A 32 -14.75 2.14 1.21
C ARG A 32 -14.90 1.13 2.34
N VAL A 33 -16.05 0.45 2.41
CA VAL A 33 -16.30 -0.58 3.44
C VAL A 33 -15.36 -1.77 3.23
N LEU A 34 -15.22 -2.25 1.98
CA LEU A 34 -14.33 -3.36 1.66
C LEU A 34 -12.87 -3.03 1.96
N ALA A 35 -12.40 -1.84 1.56
CA ALA A 35 -11.05 -1.38 1.85
C ALA A 35 -10.80 -1.35 3.37
N ALA A 36 -11.73 -0.79 4.16
CA ALA A 36 -11.62 -0.76 5.62
C ALA A 36 -11.56 -2.17 6.26
N VAL A 37 -12.37 -3.12 5.77
CA VAL A 37 -12.40 -4.51 6.29
C VAL A 37 -11.13 -5.28 5.89
N LEU A 38 -10.68 -5.12 4.65
CA LEU A 38 -9.52 -5.84 4.10
C LEU A 38 -8.18 -5.22 4.51
N PHE A 39 -8.17 -3.95 4.95
CA PHE A 39 -6.95 -3.24 5.33
C PHE A 39 -6.12 -3.97 6.38
N TRP A 40 -6.72 -4.39 7.50
CA TRP A 40 -5.97 -5.02 8.59
C TRP A 40 -5.42 -6.42 8.22
N PRO A 41 -6.23 -7.32 7.62
CA PRO A 41 -5.73 -8.60 7.12
C PRO A 41 -4.59 -8.46 6.11
N THR A 42 -4.73 -7.54 5.14
CA THR A 42 -3.71 -7.33 4.09
C THR A 42 -2.44 -6.72 4.66
N LEU A 43 -2.53 -5.77 5.59
CA LEU A 43 -1.38 -5.21 6.28
C LEU A 43 -0.62 -6.26 7.09
N TRP A 44 -1.34 -7.12 7.82
CA TRP A 44 -0.73 -8.21 8.57
C TRP A 44 0.02 -9.17 7.64
N TRP A 45 -0.61 -9.54 6.53
CA TRP A 45 0.00 -10.40 5.52
C TRP A 45 1.28 -9.77 4.96
N ASN A 46 1.27 -8.49 4.62
CA ASN A 46 2.44 -7.75 4.14
C ASN A 46 3.59 -7.72 5.16
N GLN A 47 3.27 -7.59 6.45
CA GLN A 47 4.27 -7.63 7.53
C GLN A 47 4.91 -9.01 7.70
N LEU A 48 4.15 -10.10 7.48
CA LEU A 48 4.69 -11.46 7.50
C LEU A 48 5.64 -11.71 6.32
N LEU A 49 5.23 -11.31 5.11
CA LEU A 49 6.04 -11.48 3.89
C LEU A 49 7.37 -10.72 3.97
N LYS A 50 7.42 -9.56 4.63
CA LYS A 50 8.68 -8.84 4.89
C LYS A 50 9.62 -9.64 5.80
N LYS A 51 9.08 -10.36 6.79
CA LYS A 51 9.86 -11.15 7.75
C LYS A 51 10.35 -12.47 7.15
N GLU A 52 9.60 -13.04 6.21
CA GLU A 52 9.96 -14.27 5.53
C GLU A 52 11.08 -14.06 4.50
N LYS A 53 12.33 -14.19 4.96
CA LYS A 53 13.52 -14.29 4.08
C LYS A 53 13.60 -15.61 3.29
N LYS A 54 12.63 -16.52 3.46
CA LYS A 54 12.70 -17.92 3.00
C LYS A 54 12.59 -18.11 1.48
N GLY A 55 12.29 -17.05 0.71
CA GLY A 55 12.11 -17.12 -0.75
C GLY A 55 13.16 -16.38 -1.59
N GLY A 56 14.27 -15.89 -1.02
CA GLY A 56 15.33 -15.20 -1.75
C GLY A 56 15.03 -13.77 -2.23
N VAL A 57 13.77 -13.33 -2.17
CA VAL A 57 13.36 -11.97 -2.55
C VAL A 57 13.29 -11.08 -1.30
N GLN A 58 14.27 -10.19 -1.14
CA GLN A 58 14.26 -9.17 -0.09
C GLN A 58 13.27 -8.06 -0.49
N ARG A 59 12.08 -8.05 0.12
CA ARG A 59 11.12 -6.95 -0.05
C ARG A 59 11.52 -5.77 0.82
N ASN A 60 12.00 -4.71 0.19
CA ASN A 60 12.21 -3.44 0.86
C ASN A 60 10.85 -2.86 1.26
N TRP A 61 10.78 -2.26 2.44
CA TRP A 61 9.57 -1.60 2.92
C TRP A 61 9.44 -0.17 2.37
N TYR A 62 10.59 0.42 2.03
CA TYR A 62 10.74 1.72 1.41
C TYR A 62 11.85 1.64 0.37
N ASP A 63 11.62 2.24 -0.78
CA ASP A 63 12.57 2.37 -1.88
C ASP A 63 12.71 3.84 -2.27
N LYS A 64 13.93 4.25 -2.62
CA LYS A 64 14.19 5.59 -3.16
C LYS A 64 13.88 5.56 -4.65
N ILE A 65 12.90 6.34 -5.06
CA ILE A 65 12.47 6.40 -6.47
C ILE A 65 13.05 7.61 -7.21
N ASP A 66 13.37 8.69 -6.49
CA ASP A 66 13.98 9.91 -7.04
C ASP A 66 14.77 10.66 -5.97
N ARG A 67 15.47 11.73 -6.36
CA ARG A 67 16.18 12.65 -5.47
C ARG A 67 15.20 13.27 -4.48
N GLY A 68 15.30 12.84 -3.23
CA GLY A 68 14.45 13.34 -2.14
C GLY A 68 13.08 12.66 -2.06
N ILE A 69 12.81 11.62 -2.86
CA ILE A 69 11.54 10.89 -2.82
C ILE A 69 11.77 9.43 -2.42
N VAL A 70 11.16 9.07 -1.30
CA VAL A 70 11.08 7.69 -0.80
C VAL A 70 9.63 7.24 -0.92
N LEU A 71 9.42 6.12 -1.59
CA LEU A 71 8.11 5.47 -1.73
C LEU A 71 8.13 4.17 -0.95
N GLY A 72 7.04 3.86 -0.26
CA GLY A 72 6.95 2.57 0.41
C GLY A 72 5.62 2.34 1.10
N ALA A 73 5.63 1.33 1.95
CA ALA A 73 4.46 0.90 2.70
C ALA A 73 4.26 1.75 3.97
N LEU A 74 3.25 1.36 4.75
CA LEU A 74 2.75 2.14 5.87
C LEU A 74 3.83 2.40 6.93
N PRO A 75 3.97 3.65 7.38
CA PRO A 75 4.88 4.00 8.46
C PRO A 75 4.31 3.60 9.81
N PHE A 76 5.16 2.97 10.62
CA PHE A 76 4.91 2.67 12.02
C PHE A 76 5.77 3.56 12.91
N SER A 77 5.36 3.80 14.16
CA SER A 77 6.12 4.60 15.12
C SER A 77 7.57 4.10 15.24
N SER A 78 7.80 2.79 15.19
CA SER A 78 9.14 2.18 15.22
C SER A 78 10.01 2.48 14.00
N THR A 79 9.41 2.82 12.86
CA THR A 79 10.11 3.16 11.61
C THR A 79 10.45 4.65 11.50
N VAL A 80 9.76 5.51 12.25
CA VAL A 80 9.94 6.97 12.20
C VAL A 80 11.38 7.41 12.50
N PRO A 81 12.10 6.84 13.49
CA PRO A 81 13.50 7.17 13.70
C PRO A 81 14.40 6.87 12.49
N SER A 82 14.09 5.80 11.73
CA SER A 82 14.82 5.49 10.49
C SER A 82 14.56 6.54 9.42
N LEU A 83 13.28 6.91 9.23
CA LEU A 83 12.90 7.95 8.27
C LEU A 83 13.60 9.29 8.57
N LYS A 84 13.70 9.66 9.86
CA LYS A 84 14.44 10.86 10.28
C LYS A 84 15.93 10.77 9.97
N ARG A 85 16.57 9.61 10.24
CA ARG A 85 17.99 9.39 9.87
C ARG A 85 18.21 9.47 8.37
N ASP A 86 17.23 9.02 7.59
CA ASP A 86 17.25 9.09 6.12
C ASP A 86 16.96 10.51 5.57
N GLY A 87 16.74 11.50 6.46
CA GLY A 87 16.51 12.89 6.10
C GLY A 87 15.07 13.22 5.67
N VAL A 88 14.12 12.32 5.94
CA VAL A 88 12.71 12.58 5.62
C VAL A 88 12.18 13.68 6.55
N THR A 89 11.66 14.75 5.93
CA THR A 89 11.06 15.90 6.62
C THR A 89 9.54 15.99 6.41
N HIS A 90 9.04 15.39 5.33
CA HIS A 90 7.64 15.44 4.93
C HIS A 90 7.14 14.04 4.56
N VAL A 91 5.90 13.74 4.92
CA VAL A 91 5.22 12.50 4.57
C VAL A 91 3.91 12.84 3.87
N LEU A 92 3.74 12.34 2.65
CA LEU A 92 2.45 12.33 1.96
C LEU A 92 1.76 11.00 2.25
N ASN A 93 0.68 11.04 3.02
CA ASN A 93 -0.12 9.86 3.33
C ASN A 93 -1.38 9.84 2.47
N MET A 94 -1.42 8.91 1.52
CA MET A 94 -2.56 8.73 0.62
C MET A 94 -3.56 7.67 1.08
N VAL A 95 -3.35 7.05 2.24
CA VAL A 95 -4.18 5.93 2.71
C VAL A 95 -5.37 6.46 3.51
N ALA A 96 -6.59 6.15 3.07
CA ALA A 96 -7.80 6.59 3.75
C ALA A 96 -7.95 5.93 5.14
N GLU A 97 -7.63 4.65 5.22
CA GLU A 97 -7.82 3.77 6.38
C GLU A 97 -6.76 3.99 7.49
N TRP A 98 -5.60 4.55 7.14
CA TRP A 98 -4.48 4.74 8.07
C TRP A 98 -4.10 6.20 8.24
N GLY A 99 -4.12 6.67 9.49
CA GLY A 99 -3.77 8.05 9.83
C GLY A 99 -2.27 8.36 9.90
N GLY A 100 -1.42 7.33 9.96
CA GLY A 100 0.00 7.48 10.28
C GLY A 100 0.27 7.61 11.79
N PRO A 101 1.52 7.37 12.24
CA PRO A 101 1.93 7.53 13.63
C PRO A 101 2.18 9.02 13.96
N GLN A 102 1.10 9.80 14.08
CA GLN A 102 1.15 11.26 14.20
C GLN A 102 2.06 11.77 15.33
N SER A 103 1.94 11.20 16.54
CA SER A 103 2.78 11.61 17.68
C SER A 103 4.27 11.38 17.41
N ALA A 104 4.62 10.25 16.80
CA ALA A 104 6.01 9.95 16.46
C ALA A 104 6.54 10.92 15.39
N TYR A 105 5.69 11.36 14.45
CA TYR A 105 6.07 12.38 13.48
C TYR A 105 6.31 13.73 14.11
N GLU A 106 5.45 14.15 15.03
CA GLU A 106 5.59 15.40 15.76
C GLU A 106 6.90 15.43 16.56
N GLU A 107 7.20 14.37 17.32
CA GLU A 107 8.46 14.21 18.04
C GLU A 107 9.68 14.20 17.10
N ALA A 108 9.53 13.61 15.91
CA ALA A 108 10.58 13.58 14.91
C ALA A 108 10.76 14.92 14.17
N GLY A 109 9.80 15.84 14.24
CA GLY A 109 9.75 17.06 13.44
C GLY A 109 9.36 16.83 11.97
N ILE A 110 8.65 15.72 11.69
CA ILE A 110 8.17 15.34 10.36
C ILE A 110 6.76 15.90 10.16
N LYS A 111 6.55 16.62 9.05
CA LYS A 111 5.23 17.15 8.69
C LYS A 111 4.47 16.17 7.81
N GLN A 112 3.22 15.88 8.15
CA GLN A 112 2.36 15.01 7.35
C GLN A 112 1.31 15.81 6.59
N LEU A 113 1.18 15.53 5.29
CA LEU A 113 0.02 15.90 4.48
C LEU A 113 -0.82 14.64 4.22
N ARG A 114 -2.12 14.69 4.55
CA ARG A 114 -3.05 13.59 4.25
C ARG A 114 -3.88 13.90 3.01
N VAL A 115 -3.87 12.99 2.05
CA VAL A 115 -4.69 13.03 0.84
C VAL A 115 -5.38 11.66 0.73
N PRO A 116 -6.44 11.40 1.52
CA PRO A 116 -6.99 10.06 1.65
C PRO A 116 -7.59 9.56 0.32
N VAL A 117 -7.08 8.45 -0.18
CA VAL A 117 -7.57 7.71 -1.35
C VAL A 117 -8.08 6.36 -0.87
N ILE A 118 -9.29 5.98 -1.30
CA ILE A 118 -9.85 4.65 -1.01
C ILE A 118 -9.12 3.65 -1.90
N ASP A 119 -8.70 2.54 -1.32
CA ASP A 119 -7.97 1.52 -2.07
C ASP A 119 -8.76 1.02 -3.29
N PHE A 120 -8.05 0.75 -4.39
CA PHE A 120 -8.60 0.45 -5.72
C PHE A 120 -9.50 1.53 -6.34
N THR A 121 -9.56 2.74 -5.80
CA THR A 121 -10.27 3.84 -6.45
C THR A 121 -9.30 4.94 -6.86
N PRO A 122 -9.23 5.31 -8.15
CA PRO A 122 -8.41 6.43 -8.57
C PRO A 122 -8.90 7.74 -7.93
N PRO A 123 -7.99 8.62 -7.47
CA PRO A 123 -8.38 9.96 -7.03
C PRO A 123 -8.95 10.75 -8.21
N THR A 124 -9.93 11.61 -7.94
CA THR A 124 -10.38 12.60 -8.92
C THR A 124 -9.39 13.75 -8.95
N LEU A 125 -8.95 14.13 -10.15
CA LEU A 125 -8.16 15.34 -10.33
C LEU A 125 -9.02 16.57 -9.97
N PRO A 126 -8.45 17.57 -9.28
CA PRO A 126 -9.11 18.85 -9.05
C PRO A 126 -9.30 19.65 -10.35
#